data_AF-A0ABC9S9D0-F1
#
_entry.id   AF-A0ABC9S9D0-F1
#
_cell.length_a   1.000
_cell.length_b   1.000
_cell.length_c   1.000
_cell.angle_alpha   90.00
_cell.angle_beta   90.00
_cell.angle_gamma   90.00
#
_symmetry.space_group_name_H-M   'P 1'
#
loop_
_entity.id
_entity.type
_entity.pdbx_description
1 polymer ?
#
loop_
_entity_poly.entity_id
_entity_poly.type
_entity_poly.pdbx_seq_one_letter_code
_entity_poly.pdbx_strand_id
1 'polypeptide(L)'
;MDDENLKDLKKLLSQDQINLSNIIVNTINQAENVNGINLTSAIIDKIEYHFRDNTFHFIFNVSNNFLSGKSRLTIEMPRMVLENIKLPDMKEICVNQWYINIFIDILTYAINEGSYIIEGIKL
;
A
#
# COMPACT_ATOMS: atom_id res chain seq x y z
N MET A 1 15.59 1.65 -5.86
CA MET A 1 15.42 2.19 -4.50
C MET A 1 16.42 1.57 -3.52
N ASP A 2 17.10 2.38 -2.71
CA ASP A 2 17.96 1.96 -1.58
C ASP A 2 17.24 2.16 -0.24
N ASP A 3 17.88 1.79 0.88
CA ASP A 3 17.28 1.85 2.23
C ASP A 3 16.91 3.27 2.68
N GLU A 4 17.65 4.28 2.23
CA GLU A 4 17.42 5.69 2.56
C GLU A 4 16.17 6.21 1.84
N ASN A 5 16.09 5.99 0.53
CA ASN A 5 14.89 6.28 -0.28
C ASN A 5 13.66 5.53 0.26
N LEU A 6 13.83 4.37 0.89
CA LEU A 6 12.71 3.58 1.40
C LEU A 6 12.16 4.13 2.73
N LYS A 7 13.03 4.65 3.60
CA LYS A 7 12.60 5.42 4.79
C LYS A 7 11.86 6.68 4.37
N ASP A 8 12.36 7.32 3.34
CA ASP A 8 11.76 8.52 2.78
C ASP A 8 10.39 8.22 2.15
N LEU A 9 10.26 7.12 1.42
CA LEU A 9 8.96 6.67 0.90
C LEU A 9 7.93 6.50 2.01
N LYS A 10 8.31 5.85 3.11
CA LYS A 10 7.40 5.64 4.25
C LYS A 10 6.95 6.96 4.85
N LYS A 11 7.87 7.91 5.04
CA LYS A 11 7.56 9.24 5.57
C LYS A 11 6.64 10.00 4.61
N LEU A 12 6.90 9.91 3.31
CA LEU A 12 6.08 10.51 2.25
C LEU A 12 4.65 9.96 2.26
N LEU A 13 4.47 8.63 2.20
CA LEU A 13 3.16 7.98 2.20
C LEU A 13 2.36 8.25 3.49
N SER A 14 3.05 8.47 4.60
CA SER A 14 2.42 8.81 5.88
C SER A 14 1.86 10.24 5.93
N GLN A 15 2.25 11.13 5.01
CA GLN A 15 1.72 12.51 4.92
C GLN A 15 0.25 12.54 4.47
N ASP A 16 -0.18 11.55 3.70
CA ASP A 16 -1.54 11.45 3.16
C ASP A 16 -2.12 10.04 3.38
N GLN A 17 -1.91 9.52 4.60
CA GLN A 17 -2.31 8.17 4.98
C GLN A 17 -3.81 7.92 4.81
N ILE A 18 -4.65 8.94 5.01
CA ILE A 18 -6.10 8.83 4.87
C ILE A 18 -6.50 8.58 3.40
N ASN A 19 -5.96 9.36 2.47
CA ASN A 19 -6.23 9.19 1.04
C ASN A 19 -5.69 7.85 0.54
N LEU A 20 -4.44 7.52 0.89
CA LEU A 20 -3.83 6.22 0.59
C LEU A 20 -4.73 5.07 1.09
N SER A 21 -5.17 5.13 2.35
CA SER A 21 -6.06 4.12 2.93
C SER A 21 -7.36 3.99 2.15
N ASN A 22 -8.02 5.10 1.84
CA ASN A 22 -9.30 5.08 1.11
C ASN A 22 -9.16 4.45 -0.26
N ILE A 23 -8.11 4.81 -1.01
CA ILE A 23 -7.90 4.30 -2.36
C ILE A 23 -7.58 2.81 -2.33
N ILE A 24 -6.60 2.39 -1.52
CA ILE A 24 -6.18 0.98 -1.44
C ILE A 24 -7.33 0.07 -0.98
N VAL A 25 -8.07 0.47 0.05
CA VAL A 25 -9.21 -0.31 0.56
C VAL A 25 -10.32 -0.39 -0.49
N ASN A 26 -10.60 0.70 -1.20
CA ASN A 26 -11.59 0.70 -2.27
C ASN A 26 -11.15 -0.20 -3.45
N THR A 27 -9.88 -0.14 -3.86
CA THR A 27 -9.35 -1.01 -4.92
C THR A 27 -9.45 -2.49 -4.54
N ILE A 28 -9.07 -2.86 -3.30
CA ILE A 28 -9.22 -4.24 -2.83
C ILE A 28 -10.68 -4.66 -2.79
N ASN A 29 -11.58 -3.81 -2.27
CA ASN A 29 -13.00 -4.11 -2.27
C ASN A 29 -13.53 -4.37 -3.67
N GLN A 30 -13.09 -3.62 -4.67
CA GLN A 30 -13.49 -3.85 -6.06
C GLN A 30 -12.94 -5.16 -6.61
N ALA A 31 -11.67 -5.48 -6.33
CA ALA A 31 -11.02 -6.72 -6.77
C ALA A 31 -11.65 -7.97 -6.11
N GLU A 32 -12.01 -7.88 -4.83
CA GLU A 32 -12.46 -9.01 -4.01
C GLU A 32 -13.99 -9.09 -3.81
N ASN A 33 -14.77 -8.13 -4.34
CA ASN A 33 -16.24 -8.17 -4.26
C ASN A 33 -16.81 -9.49 -4.81
N VAL A 34 -16.19 -10.00 -5.88
CA VAL A 34 -16.56 -11.28 -6.50
C VAL A 34 -16.40 -12.47 -5.53
N ASN A 35 -15.49 -12.35 -4.57
CA ASN A 35 -15.19 -13.35 -3.55
C ASN A 35 -15.95 -13.11 -2.22
N GLY A 36 -16.84 -12.11 -2.17
CA GLY A 36 -17.64 -11.78 -0.99
C GLY A 36 -16.86 -11.14 0.16
N ILE A 37 -15.60 -10.78 -0.06
CA ILE A 37 -14.79 -10.06 0.92
C ILE A 37 -15.19 -8.59 0.88
N ASN A 38 -15.51 -8.05 2.05
CA ASN A 38 -15.88 -6.65 2.19
C ASN A 38 -15.05 -5.97 3.28
N LEU A 39 -14.05 -5.20 2.87
CA LEU A 39 -13.26 -4.30 3.69
C LEU A 39 -13.92 -2.91 3.84
N THR A 40 -15.24 -2.78 3.66
CA THR A 40 -15.94 -1.50 3.89
C THR A 40 -15.65 -1.02 5.30
N SER A 41 -15.21 0.24 5.42
CA SER A 41 -14.73 0.89 6.66
C SER A 41 -13.34 0.48 7.14
N ALA A 42 -12.57 -0.25 6.34
CA ALA A 42 -11.22 -0.61 6.74
C ALA A 42 -10.25 0.58 6.64
N ILE A 43 -9.31 0.68 7.58
CA ILE A 43 -8.29 1.74 7.60
C ILE A 43 -6.89 1.11 7.68
N ILE A 44 -5.94 1.70 6.95
CA ILE A 44 -4.52 1.39 7.07
C ILE A 44 -3.98 2.07 8.33
N ASP A 45 -3.70 1.28 9.36
CA ASP A 45 -3.21 1.80 10.65
C ASP A 45 -1.69 1.99 10.65
N LYS A 46 -0.97 1.17 9.89
CA LYS A 46 0.50 1.14 9.88
C LYS A 46 1.01 0.72 8.52
N ILE A 47 2.05 1.42 8.05
CA ILE A 47 2.80 1.09 6.84
C ILE A 47 4.15 0.48 7.25
N GLU A 48 4.34 -0.76 6.84
CA GLU A 48 5.60 -1.50 6.90
C GLU A 48 6.00 -1.89 5.48
N TYR A 49 7.29 -2.14 5.29
CA TYR A 49 7.78 -2.72 4.04
C TYR A 49 8.92 -3.67 4.36
N HIS A 50 9.06 -4.73 3.58
CA HIS A 50 10.24 -5.58 3.58
C HIS A 50 10.73 -5.80 2.15
N PHE A 51 12.04 -5.88 1.96
CA PHE A 51 12.62 -6.29 0.70
C PHE A 51 13.20 -7.69 0.86
N ARG A 52 12.69 -8.66 0.11
CA ARG A 52 13.10 -10.06 0.18
C ARG A 52 12.94 -10.68 -1.21
N ASP A 53 13.84 -11.59 -1.57
CA ASP A 53 13.71 -12.38 -2.80
C ASP A 53 13.49 -11.52 -4.07
N ASN A 54 14.13 -10.34 -4.12
CA ASN A 54 14.01 -9.34 -5.18
C ASN A 54 12.61 -8.70 -5.33
N THR A 55 11.79 -8.76 -4.29
CA THR A 55 10.43 -8.24 -4.21
C THR A 55 10.29 -7.32 -3.00
N PHE A 56 9.61 -6.19 -3.21
CA PHE A 56 9.12 -5.32 -2.14
C PHE A 56 7.76 -5.82 -1.68
N HIS A 57 7.62 -6.02 -0.38
CA HIS A 57 6.38 -6.39 0.28
C HIS A 57 5.91 -5.19 1.09
N PHE A 58 4.92 -4.44 0.59
CA PHE A 58 4.28 -3.34 1.31
C PHE A 58 3.18 -3.91 2.18
N ILE A 59 3.35 -3.78 3.50
CA ILE A 59 2.50 -4.42 4.49
C ILE A 59 1.68 -3.33 5.17
N PHE A 60 0.37 -3.45 5.03
CA PHE A 60 -0.61 -2.58 5.64
C PHE A 60 -1.37 -3.35 6.71
N ASN A 61 -1.31 -2.86 7.94
CA ASN A 61 -2.24 -3.33 8.96
C ASN A 61 -3.60 -2.72 8.65
N VAL A 62 -4.59 -3.57 8.48
CA VAL A 62 -5.95 -3.20 8.11
C VAL A 62 -6.84 -3.46 9.32
N SER A 63 -7.37 -2.39 9.90
CA SER A 63 -8.40 -2.48 10.94
C SER A 63 -9.78 -2.34 10.32
N ASN A 64 -10.70 -3.26 10.62
CA ASN A 64 -12.12 -3.11 10.31
C ASN A 64 -12.93 -3.74 11.45
N ASN A 65 -14.09 -3.16 11.77
CA ASN A 65 -15.04 -3.66 12.77
C ASN A 65 -15.57 -5.08 12.46
N PHE A 66 -15.47 -5.53 11.21
CA PHE A 66 -15.93 -6.87 10.77
C PHE A 66 -14.84 -7.94 10.78
N LEU A 67 -13.57 -7.54 10.83
CA LEU A 67 -12.45 -8.47 10.88
C LEU A 67 -12.20 -8.78 12.36
N SER A 68 -12.42 -10.04 12.77
CA SER A 68 -12.29 -10.46 14.16
C SER A 68 -10.82 -10.55 14.63
N GLY A 69 -10.00 -9.54 14.34
CA GLY A 69 -8.56 -9.50 14.62
C GLY A 69 -7.78 -8.53 13.71
N LYS A 70 -6.46 -8.49 13.90
CA LYS A 70 -5.52 -7.73 13.05
C LYS A 70 -5.44 -8.39 11.68
N SER A 71 -6.03 -7.76 10.66
CA SER A 71 -5.85 -8.20 9.27
C SER A 71 -4.66 -7.49 8.64
N ARG A 72 -4.01 -8.16 7.68
CA ARG A 72 -2.86 -7.63 6.97
C ARG A 72 -3.11 -7.71 5.48
N LEU A 73 -2.88 -6.61 4.79
CA LEU A 73 -2.79 -6.55 3.35
C LEU A 73 -1.31 -6.41 2.99
N THR A 74 -0.78 -7.36 2.24
CA THR A 74 0.57 -7.28 1.68
C THR A 74 0.46 -7.09 0.17
N ILE A 75 1.02 -6.01 -0.36
CA ILE A 75 1.13 -5.78 -1.80
C ILE A 75 2.56 -6.11 -2.22
N GLU A 76 2.70 -6.97 -3.22
CA GLU A 76 3.99 -7.48 -3.69
C GLU A 76 4.40 -6.82 -4.99
N MET A 77 5.63 -6.29 -5.04
CA MET A 77 6.15 -5.57 -6.19
C MET A 77 7.57 -5.98 -6.52
N PRO A 78 7.87 -6.42 -7.76
CA PRO A 78 9.22 -6.77 -8.13
C PRO A 78 10.12 -5.53 -8.13
N ARG A 79 11.39 -5.69 -7.72
CA ARG A 79 12.35 -4.59 -7.59
C ARG A 79 12.40 -3.67 -8.81
N MET A 80 12.35 -4.23 -10.01
CA MET A 80 12.46 -3.51 -11.28
C MET A 80 11.41 -2.40 -11.45
N VAL A 81 10.23 -2.54 -10.82
CA VAL A 81 9.18 -1.51 -10.87
C VAL A 81 9.58 -0.26 -10.08
N LEU A 82 10.37 -0.43 -9.01
CA LEU A 82 10.78 0.65 -8.11
C LEU A 82 12.27 1.03 -8.26
N GLU A 83 13.03 0.34 -9.12
CA GLU A 83 14.47 0.55 -9.21
C GLU A 83 14.82 1.95 -9.72
N ASN A 84 14.00 2.47 -10.64
CA ASN A 84 14.23 3.74 -11.34
C ASN A 84 13.47 4.92 -10.72
N ILE A 85 12.70 4.69 -9.64
CA ILE A 85 12.01 5.77 -8.93
C ILE A 85 13.00 6.47 -8.00
N LYS A 86 13.28 7.74 -8.29
CA LYS A 86 14.01 8.63 -7.39
C LYS A 86 13.00 9.50 -6.64
N LEU A 87 13.06 9.51 -5.31
CA LEU A 87 12.19 10.35 -4.51
C LEU A 87 12.63 11.82 -4.58
N PRO A 88 11.69 12.76 -4.38
CA PRO A 88 12.03 14.18 -4.33
C PRO A 88 12.72 14.54 -3.02
N ASP A 89 13.47 15.64 -3.03
CA ASP A 89 13.80 16.34 -1.78
C ASP A 89 12.48 16.80 -1.13
N MET A 90 12.15 16.26 0.04
CA MET A 90 10.84 16.46 0.72
C MET A 90 10.54 17.89 1.22
N LYS A 91 11.23 18.90 0.70
CA LYS A 91 11.08 20.31 1.12
C LYS A 91 9.84 20.97 0.52
N GLU A 92 9.31 20.43 -0.59
CA GLU A 92 8.17 21.01 -1.31
C GLU A 92 6.92 20.12 -1.22
N ILE A 93 5.86 20.63 -0.59
CA ILE A 93 4.60 19.89 -0.36
C ILE A 93 3.92 19.46 -1.67
N CYS A 94 3.88 20.34 -2.69
CA CYS A 94 3.26 20.02 -3.98
C CYS A 94 3.99 18.88 -4.70
N VAL A 95 5.32 18.84 -4.59
CA VAL A 95 6.14 17.76 -5.14
C VAL A 95 5.85 16.47 -4.38
N ASN A 96 5.77 16.52 -3.04
CA ASN A 96 5.43 15.36 -2.23
C ASN A 96 4.07 14.75 -2.66
N GLN A 97 3.03 15.56 -2.83
CA GLN A 97 1.71 15.05 -3.25
C GLN A 97 1.76 14.36 -4.62
N TRP A 98 2.53 14.89 -5.57
CA TRP A 98 2.66 14.26 -6.88
C TRP A 98 3.27 12.85 -6.78
N TYR A 99 4.31 12.68 -5.96
CA TYR A 99 4.90 11.36 -5.73
C TYR A 99 3.99 10.42 -4.95
N ILE A 100 3.23 10.93 -3.98
CA ILE A 100 2.22 10.13 -3.27
C ILE A 100 1.23 9.55 -4.28
N ASN A 101 0.72 10.38 -5.20
CA ASN A 101 -0.23 9.93 -6.22
C ASN A 101 0.39 8.88 -7.16
N ILE A 102 1.65 9.09 -7.61
CA ILE A 102 2.38 8.09 -8.42
C ILE A 102 2.48 6.75 -7.67
N PHE A 103 2.81 6.78 -6.38
CA PHE A 103 2.90 5.54 -5.58
C PHE A 103 1.53 4.88 -5.39
N ILE A 104 0.47 5.66 -5.18
CA ILE A 104 -0.89 5.13 -5.11
C ILE A 104 -1.25 4.42 -6.42
N ASP A 105 -0.98 5.05 -7.58
CA ASP A 105 -1.25 4.45 -8.89
C ASP A 105 -0.49 3.12 -9.08
N ILE A 106 0.77 3.08 -8.65
CA ILE A 106 1.60 1.86 -8.69
C ILE A 106 1.01 0.74 -7.82
N LEU A 107 0.59 1.06 -6.59
CA LEU A 107 -0.01 0.08 -5.68
C LEU A 107 -1.37 -0.41 -6.19
N THR A 108 -2.21 0.50 -6.70
CA THR A 108 -3.49 0.17 -7.32
C THR A 108 -3.30 -0.73 -8.55
N TYR A 109 -2.30 -0.45 -9.38
CA TYR A 109 -1.94 -1.32 -10.50
C TYR A 109 -1.57 -2.72 -10.03
N ALA A 110 -0.70 -2.85 -9.01
CA ALA A 110 -0.32 -4.14 -8.44
C ALA A 110 -1.53 -4.93 -7.92
N ILE A 111 -2.48 -4.26 -7.26
CA ILE A 111 -3.71 -4.89 -6.78
C ILE A 111 -4.55 -5.42 -7.95
N ASN A 112 -4.74 -4.62 -8.99
CA ASN A 112 -5.54 -5.02 -10.16
C ASN A 112 -4.92 -6.20 -10.92
N GLU A 113 -3.59 -6.34 -10.88
CA GLU A 113 -2.86 -7.50 -11.42
C GLU A 113 -2.86 -8.72 -10.47
N GLY A 114 -3.54 -8.65 -9.32
CA GLY A 114 -3.60 -9.74 -8.34
C GLY A 114 -2.33 -9.90 -7.50
N SER A 115 -1.43 -8.92 -7.48
CA SER A 115 -0.16 -8.97 -6.74
C SER A 115 -0.32 -8.53 -5.29
N TYR A 116 -1.21 -9.20 -4.56
CA TYR A 116 -1.45 -8.94 -3.14
C TYR A 116 -1.89 -10.20 -2.38
N ILE A 117 -1.72 -10.15 -1.06
CA ILE A 117 -2.08 -11.20 -0.12
C ILE A 117 -2.90 -10.56 0.99
N ILE A 118 -4.06 -11.15 1.31
CA ILE A 118 -4.85 -10.75 2.47
C ILE A 118 -4.82 -11.84 3.52
N GLU A 119 -4.39 -11.50 4.73
CA GLU A 119 -4.31 -12.38 5.87
C GLU A 119 -5.29 -11.92 6.97
N GLY A 120 -5.84 -12.88 7.72
CA GLY A 120 -6.68 -12.59 8.89
C GLY A 120 -8.17 -12.39 8.61
N ILE A 121 -8.61 -12.57 7.35
CA ILE A 121 -10.03 -12.66 7.01
C ILE A 121 -10.53 -14.06 7.37
N LYS A 122 -11.56 -14.15 8.22
CA LYS A 122 -12.35 -15.38 8.35
C LYS A 122 -13.37 -15.41 7.22
N LEU A 123 -13.24 -16.38 6.31
CA LEU A 123 -14.23 -16.73 5.30
C LEU A 123 -15.44 -17.41 5.94
#